data_AF-A0A7W4JZN8-F1
#
_entry.id   AF-A0A7W4JZN8-F1
#
_cell.length_a   1.000
_cell.length_b   1.000
_cell.length_c   1.000
_cell.angle_alpha   90.00
_cell.angle_beta   90.00
_cell.angle_gamma   90.00
#
_symmetry.space_group_name_H-M   'P 1'
#
loop_
_entity.id
_entity.type
_entity.pdbx_description
1 polymer ?
#
loop_
_entity_poly.entity_id
_entity_poly.type
_entity_poly.pdbx_seq_one_letter_code
_entity_poly.pdbx_strand_id
1 'polypeptide(L)'
;MLSFERSPYLLEPLGLSMVVDRLRAIEERIGLLRAAGTITEQTLTDYYGQKRFEQVAESNALEGSTLSVGETQLAVMKGVTITGHDPGYVRDAVALDSALSRVVSLARQRDTPTNIEQLKEVHSLILGDRPGAGMFRSEKVTIRGSQHTPPRTWQEIMVQMEDWERWSIENKAAPAPFRSAVLHAWLTHIHPFIDGNGRVSRAIGNLELIRAGYPPVIFKKKERDQYLQGLSEGDIGGDIRSFIDLVFDRVDGSLTGLEISAKKAQNYNPVLQKIIKQQEDQLSIWSTALKLLANIIQYHLNGDLDKVGGKADIKVFDGFLDLDDYVDLCAGRGISGGWAFILNIQIPGVSKLDKLGYVQHRSSDMFNHLGREGGPSLYWSHTNPLGYPKWARDHDASPFAVEATAKLGSGDEWIARLPDGSFTELSTTELAVRFADALLRQIGS
;
A
#
# COMPACT_ATOMS: atom_id res chain seq x y z
N MET A 1 5.43 -18.77 18.74
CA MET A 1 5.90 -17.45 19.20
C MET A 1 6.40 -16.71 17.96
N LEU A 2 5.97 -15.47 17.72
CA LEU A 2 6.52 -14.67 16.62
C LEU A 2 7.98 -14.36 16.98
N SER A 3 8.92 -14.78 16.14
CA SER A 3 10.35 -14.61 16.40
C SER A 3 10.97 -13.66 15.39
N PHE A 4 11.77 -12.72 15.88
CA PHE A 4 12.65 -11.87 15.10
C PHE A 4 14.12 -12.24 15.28
N GLU A 5 14.41 -13.37 15.93
CA GLU A 5 15.77 -13.81 16.21
C GLU A 5 16.60 -13.84 14.91
N ARG A 6 17.77 -13.18 14.92
CA ARG A 6 18.70 -13.03 13.77
C ARG A 6 18.17 -12.23 12.59
N SER A 7 16.91 -11.80 12.61
CA SER A 7 16.43 -10.80 11.66
C SER A 7 17.00 -9.42 12.01
N PRO A 8 17.11 -8.49 11.05
CA PRO A 8 17.55 -7.12 11.31
C PRO A 8 16.49 -6.29 12.05
N TYR A 9 15.33 -6.87 12.35
CA TYR A 9 14.17 -6.17 12.88
C TYR A 9 14.08 -6.29 14.40
N LEU A 10 13.67 -5.19 15.02
CA LEU A 10 13.35 -5.12 16.43
C LEU A 10 11.91 -4.66 16.59
N LEU A 11 11.24 -5.22 17.59
CA LEU A 11 9.84 -4.95 17.84
C LEU A 11 9.61 -4.92 19.35
N GLU A 12 9.39 -3.71 19.87
CA GLU A 12 9.13 -3.48 21.30
C GLU A 12 7.91 -4.28 21.77
N PRO A 13 7.83 -4.70 23.05
CA PRO A 13 6.77 -5.58 23.55
C PRO A 13 5.33 -5.11 23.24
N LEU A 14 5.07 -3.79 23.37
CA LEU A 14 3.78 -3.21 23.01
C LEU A 14 3.48 -3.38 21.53
N GLY A 15 4.48 -3.12 20.68
CA GLY A 15 4.36 -3.30 19.23
C GLY A 15 4.10 -4.75 18.85
N LEU A 16 4.77 -5.69 19.53
CA LEU A 16 4.57 -7.12 19.31
C LEU A 16 3.14 -7.53 19.67
N SER A 17 2.60 -7.02 20.78
CA SER A 17 1.21 -7.27 21.18
C SER A 17 0.22 -6.81 20.11
N MET A 18 0.41 -5.59 19.56
CA MET A 18 -0.47 -5.06 18.51
C MET A 18 -0.44 -5.93 17.26
N VAL A 19 0.75 -6.38 16.83
CA VAL A 19 0.90 -7.30 15.69
C VAL A 19 0.18 -8.62 15.95
N VAL A 20 0.32 -9.19 17.16
CA VAL A 20 -0.33 -10.45 17.54
C VAL A 20 -1.85 -10.32 17.51
N ASP A 21 -2.41 -9.22 18.02
CA ASP A 21 -3.86 -9.03 18.05
C ASP A 21 -4.45 -8.87 16.64
N ARG A 22 -3.78 -8.12 15.76
CA ARG A 22 -4.18 -8.02 14.35
C ARG A 22 -4.10 -9.36 13.62
N LEU A 23 -3.02 -10.10 13.86
CA LEU A 23 -2.82 -11.41 13.25
C LEU A 23 -3.89 -12.40 13.68
N ARG A 24 -4.27 -12.39 14.98
CA ARG A 24 -5.38 -13.21 15.50
C ARG A 24 -6.68 -12.90 14.77
N ALA A 25 -7.01 -11.62 14.54
CA ALA A 25 -8.22 -11.23 13.82
C ALA A 25 -8.24 -11.77 12.37
N ILE A 26 -7.10 -11.73 11.68
CA ILE A 26 -6.97 -12.31 10.33
C ILE A 26 -7.13 -13.84 10.36
N GLU A 27 -6.52 -14.52 11.33
CA GLU A 27 -6.64 -15.98 11.50
C GLU A 27 -8.06 -16.42 11.87
N GLU A 28 -8.78 -15.65 12.68
CA GLU A 28 -10.20 -15.88 12.97
C GLU A 28 -11.06 -15.70 11.71
N ARG A 29 -10.84 -14.62 10.96
CA ARG A 29 -11.57 -14.34 9.72
C ARG A 29 -11.37 -15.44 8.68
N ILE A 30 -10.14 -15.91 8.47
CA ILE A 30 -9.88 -16.98 7.51
C ILE A 30 -10.52 -18.30 7.95
N GLY A 31 -10.53 -18.59 9.26
CA GLY A 31 -11.22 -19.74 9.84
C GLY A 31 -12.72 -19.74 9.52
N LEU A 32 -13.38 -18.58 9.71
CA LEU A 32 -14.80 -18.40 9.38
C LEU A 32 -15.08 -18.55 7.87
N LEU A 33 -14.26 -17.93 7.01
CA LEU A 33 -14.43 -18.00 5.56
C LEU A 33 -14.21 -19.41 5.00
N ARG A 34 -13.30 -20.19 5.59
CA ARG A 34 -13.12 -21.61 5.26
C ARG A 34 -14.30 -22.44 5.74
N ALA A 35 -14.77 -22.25 6.98
CA ALA A 35 -15.93 -22.96 7.52
C ALA A 35 -17.22 -22.67 6.73
N ALA A 36 -17.38 -21.45 6.22
CA ALA A 36 -18.50 -21.06 5.35
C ALA A 36 -18.40 -21.58 3.91
N GLY A 37 -17.30 -22.22 3.52
CA GLY A 37 -17.06 -22.68 2.14
C GLY A 37 -16.76 -21.55 1.15
N THR A 38 -16.47 -20.33 1.62
CA THR A 38 -16.09 -19.20 0.77
C THR A 38 -14.65 -19.34 0.26
N ILE A 39 -13.73 -19.79 1.13
CA ILE A 39 -12.36 -20.12 0.76
C ILE A 39 -12.26 -21.62 0.49
N THR A 40 -12.10 -21.96 -0.77
CA THR A 40 -11.86 -23.30 -1.29
C THR A 40 -10.68 -23.24 -2.26
N GLU A 41 -10.13 -24.40 -2.63
CA GLU A 41 -9.09 -24.45 -3.65
C GLU A 41 -9.55 -23.86 -4.99
N GLN A 42 -10.83 -24.08 -5.35
CA GLN A 42 -11.42 -23.53 -6.56
C GLN A 42 -11.54 -22.00 -6.49
N THR A 43 -12.14 -21.45 -5.42
CA THR A 43 -12.33 -19.99 -5.29
C THR A 43 -11.00 -19.25 -5.18
N LEU A 44 -9.99 -19.84 -4.54
CA LEU A 44 -8.62 -19.32 -4.57
C LEU A 44 -8.06 -19.31 -6.00
N THR A 45 -8.13 -20.43 -6.71
CA THR A 45 -7.65 -20.56 -8.09
C THR A 45 -8.31 -19.53 -9.02
N ASP A 46 -9.63 -19.38 -8.93
CA ASP A 46 -10.39 -18.41 -9.72
C ASP A 46 -9.96 -16.97 -9.40
N TYR A 47 -9.79 -16.65 -8.11
CA TYR A 47 -9.35 -15.33 -7.67
C TYR A 47 -7.92 -15.02 -8.13
N TYR A 48 -6.98 -15.98 -8.08
CA TYR A 48 -5.65 -15.82 -8.67
C TYR A 48 -5.74 -15.53 -10.18
N GLY A 49 -6.55 -16.29 -10.91
CA GLY A 49 -6.74 -16.10 -12.34
C GLY A 49 -7.25 -14.69 -12.67
N GLN A 50 -8.21 -14.20 -11.89
CA GLN A 50 -8.76 -12.85 -12.03
C GLN A 50 -7.74 -11.75 -11.73
N LYS A 51 -6.89 -11.95 -10.70
CA LYS A 51 -5.93 -10.95 -10.22
C LYS A 51 -4.55 -11.03 -10.87
N ARG A 52 -4.28 -12.07 -11.67
CA ARG A 52 -2.98 -12.34 -12.33
C ARG A 52 -2.39 -11.11 -13.03
N PHE A 53 -3.12 -10.50 -13.95
CA PHE A 53 -2.59 -9.38 -14.74
C PHE A 53 -2.49 -8.08 -13.93
N GLU A 54 -3.38 -7.87 -12.95
CA GLU A 54 -3.27 -6.77 -11.99
C GLU A 54 -1.99 -6.92 -11.17
N GLN A 55 -1.69 -8.12 -10.66
CA GLN A 55 -0.47 -8.38 -9.90
C GLN A 55 0.81 -8.13 -10.72
N VAL A 56 0.82 -8.53 -11.99
CA VAL A 56 1.95 -8.27 -12.90
C VAL A 56 2.10 -6.76 -13.16
N ALA A 57 1.00 -6.08 -13.48
CA ALA A 57 1.00 -4.65 -13.79
C ALA A 57 1.47 -3.82 -12.59
N GLU A 58 0.85 -4.01 -11.43
CA GLU A 58 1.11 -3.23 -10.22
C GLU A 58 2.54 -3.45 -9.70
N SER A 59 3.01 -4.70 -9.69
CA SER A 59 4.37 -5.02 -9.26
C SER A 59 5.43 -4.40 -10.17
N ASN A 60 5.22 -4.35 -11.49
CA ASN A 60 6.14 -3.65 -12.41
C ASN A 60 5.97 -2.12 -12.33
N ALA A 61 4.76 -1.62 -12.02
CA ALA A 61 4.49 -0.19 -11.88
C ALA A 61 5.20 0.43 -10.67
N LEU A 62 5.40 -0.33 -9.59
CA LEU A 62 6.23 0.07 -8.44
C LEU A 62 7.70 0.34 -8.82
N GLU A 63 8.19 -0.38 -9.84
CA GLU A 63 9.54 -0.22 -10.41
C GLU A 63 9.59 0.83 -11.55
N GLY A 64 8.45 1.42 -11.91
CA GLY A 64 8.36 2.52 -12.88
C GLY A 64 7.62 2.21 -14.17
N SER A 65 7.10 0.98 -14.36
CA SER A 65 6.29 0.67 -15.54
C SER A 65 5.04 1.56 -15.64
N THR A 66 4.68 1.89 -16.87
CA THR A 66 3.50 2.70 -17.22
C THR A 66 2.39 1.92 -17.90
N LEU A 67 2.56 0.60 -18.09
CA LEU A 67 1.53 -0.24 -18.70
C LEU A 67 0.29 -0.31 -17.78
N SER A 68 -0.89 -0.15 -18.37
CA SER A 68 -2.15 -0.46 -17.71
C SER A 68 -2.34 -1.98 -17.53
N VAL A 69 -3.33 -2.38 -16.72
CA VAL A 69 -3.67 -3.80 -16.55
C VAL A 69 -4.09 -4.44 -17.89
N GLY A 70 -4.87 -3.72 -18.71
CA GLY A 70 -5.30 -4.21 -20.03
C GLY A 70 -4.16 -4.36 -21.03
N GLU A 71 -3.22 -3.41 -21.05
CA GLU A 71 -2.02 -3.51 -21.89
C GLU A 71 -1.09 -4.61 -21.41
N THR A 72 -0.94 -4.77 -20.09
CA THR A 72 -0.20 -5.87 -19.48
C THR A 72 -0.79 -7.22 -19.87
N GLN A 73 -2.12 -7.36 -19.82
CA GLN A 73 -2.81 -8.56 -20.26
C GLN A 73 -2.54 -8.84 -21.75
N LEU A 74 -2.65 -7.83 -22.61
CA LEU A 74 -2.39 -7.98 -24.04
C LEU A 74 -0.93 -8.41 -24.28
N ALA A 75 0.02 -7.77 -23.61
CA ALA A 75 1.45 -8.07 -23.69
C ALA A 75 1.74 -9.51 -23.28
N VAL A 76 1.25 -9.96 -22.12
CA VAL A 76 1.47 -11.32 -21.61
C VAL A 76 0.78 -12.38 -22.47
N MET A 77 -0.47 -12.15 -22.90
CA MET A 77 -1.24 -13.16 -23.64
C MET A 77 -0.83 -13.29 -25.10
N LYS A 78 -0.39 -12.20 -25.75
CA LYS A 78 -0.08 -12.18 -27.19
C LYS A 78 1.41 -12.06 -27.49
N GLY A 79 2.25 -11.75 -26.50
CA GLY A 79 3.68 -11.54 -26.71
C GLY A 79 3.99 -10.34 -27.62
N VAL A 80 3.10 -9.34 -27.64
CA VAL A 80 3.20 -8.17 -28.53
C VAL A 80 3.74 -6.96 -27.77
N THR A 81 4.50 -6.12 -28.47
CA THR A 81 4.91 -4.80 -27.96
C THR A 81 3.71 -3.85 -27.92
N ILE A 82 3.67 -2.98 -26.91
CA ILE A 82 2.64 -1.96 -26.77
C ILE A 82 3.20 -0.61 -27.24
N THR A 83 2.55 0.01 -28.22
CA THR A 83 2.95 1.30 -28.78
C THR A 83 2.91 2.38 -27.70
N GLY A 84 3.93 3.25 -27.65
CA GLY A 84 4.00 4.36 -26.69
C GLY A 84 4.66 4.02 -25.35
N HIS A 85 5.07 2.77 -25.14
CA HIS A 85 5.77 2.32 -23.93
C HIS A 85 7.16 1.78 -24.25
N ASP A 86 8.04 1.76 -23.25
CA ASP A 86 9.34 1.09 -23.36
C ASP A 86 9.13 -0.41 -23.63
N PRO A 87 9.72 -1.00 -24.69
CA PRO A 87 9.65 -2.44 -24.95
C PRO A 87 10.15 -3.31 -23.78
N GLY A 88 11.01 -2.77 -22.91
CA GLY A 88 11.44 -3.39 -21.66
C GLY A 88 10.27 -3.71 -20.72
N TYR A 89 9.25 -2.86 -20.65
CA TYR A 89 8.08 -3.10 -19.79
C TYR A 89 7.29 -4.33 -20.22
N VAL A 90 7.19 -4.59 -21.53
CA VAL A 90 6.55 -5.80 -22.06
C VAL A 90 7.35 -7.05 -21.69
N ARG A 91 8.68 -6.99 -21.82
CA ARG A 91 9.56 -8.10 -21.39
C ARG A 91 9.46 -8.35 -19.89
N ASP A 92 9.48 -7.30 -19.07
CA ASP A 92 9.32 -7.39 -17.62
C ASP A 92 7.94 -7.95 -17.23
N ALA A 93 6.87 -7.61 -17.96
CA ALA A 93 5.53 -8.17 -17.74
C ALA A 93 5.49 -9.67 -18.00
N VAL A 94 6.02 -10.13 -19.15
CA VAL A 94 6.05 -11.56 -19.51
C VAL A 94 6.95 -12.37 -18.56
N ALA A 95 8.10 -11.82 -18.19
CA ALA A 95 9.03 -12.43 -17.25
C ALA A 95 8.42 -12.58 -15.85
N LEU A 96 7.81 -11.51 -15.33
CA LEU A 96 7.16 -11.55 -14.03
C LEU A 96 5.96 -12.51 -14.00
N ASP A 97 5.16 -12.56 -15.07
CA ASP A 97 4.07 -13.52 -15.19
C ASP A 97 4.52 -14.99 -15.11
N SER A 98 5.64 -15.29 -15.77
CA SER A 98 6.28 -16.61 -15.72
C SER A 98 6.78 -16.92 -14.30
N ALA A 99 7.38 -15.95 -13.64
CA ALA A 99 7.83 -16.08 -12.25
C ALA A 99 6.69 -16.31 -11.26
N LEU A 100 5.58 -15.58 -11.40
CA LEU A 100 4.39 -15.75 -10.54
C LEU A 100 3.72 -17.11 -10.79
N SER A 101 3.70 -17.59 -12.04
CA SER A 101 3.26 -18.95 -12.34
C SER A 101 4.12 -20.00 -11.65
N ARG A 102 5.45 -19.77 -11.56
CA ARG A 102 6.36 -20.64 -10.81
C ARG A 102 6.11 -20.57 -9.30
N VAL A 103 5.85 -19.38 -8.75
CA VAL A 103 5.45 -19.22 -7.34
C VAL A 103 4.22 -20.07 -7.01
N VAL A 104 3.18 -20.06 -7.86
CA VAL A 104 2.00 -20.91 -7.67
C VAL A 104 2.35 -22.40 -7.71
N SER A 105 3.26 -22.80 -8.60
CA SER A 105 3.75 -24.20 -8.64
C SER A 105 4.52 -24.58 -7.37
N LEU A 106 5.37 -23.69 -6.83
CA LEU A 106 6.13 -23.93 -5.60
C LEU A 106 5.22 -23.98 -4.37
N ALA A 107 4.13 -23.20 -4.36
CA ALA A 107 3.16 -23.16 -3.28
C ALA A 107 2.40 -24.49 -3.08
N ARG A 108 2.38 -25.38 -4.09
CA ARG A 108 1.81 -26.73 -3.96
C ARG A 108 2.58 -27.60 -2.96
N GLN A 109 3.86 -27.31 -2.73
CA GLN A 109 4.70 -28.00 -1.75
C GLN A 109 4.50 -27.37 -0.36
N ARG A 110 3.37 -27.69 0.29
CA ARG A 110 2.93 -27.00 1.52
C ARG A 110 3.88 -27.13 2.70
N ASP A 111 4.55 -28.27 2.84
CA ASP A 111 5.45 -28.56 3.97
C ASP A 111 6.90 -28.12 3.74
N THR A 112 7.22 -27.59 2.56
CA THR A 112 8.57 -27.16 2.19
C THR A 112 8.77 -25.69 2.55
N PRO A 113 9.65 -25.35 3.51
CA PRO A 113 9.98 -23.97 3.82
C PRO A 113 10.62 -23.28 2.61
N THR A 114 10.42 -21.97 2.49
CA THR A 114 11.10 -21.20 1.44
C THR A 114 12.60 -21.14 1.69
N ASN A 115 13.37 -21.37 0.64
CA ASN A 115 14.82 -21.46 0.68
C ASN A 115 15.48 -20.62 -0.44
N ILE A 116 16.81 -20.53 -0.44
CA ILE A 116 17.59 -19.74 -1.40
C ILE A 116 17.46 -20.29 -2.82
N GLU A 117 17.30 -21.60 -3.00
CA GLU A 117 17.14 -22.19 -4.33
C GLU A 117 15.83 -21.73 -4.98
N GLN A 118 14.71 -21.79 -4.24
CA GLN A 118 13.43 -21.26 -4.68
C GLN A 118 13.51 -19.75 -4.98
N LEU A 119 14.19 -18.98 -4.12
CA LEU A 119 14.42 -17.56 -4.34
C LEU A 119 15.18 -17.30 -5.66
N LYS A 120 16.30 -18.00 -5.88
CA LYS A 120 17.12 -17.85 -7.09
C LYS A 120 16.36 -18.28 -8.33
N GLU A 121 15.59 -19.36 -8.26
CA GLU A 121 14.74 -19.83 -9.36
C GLU A 121 13.71 -18.77 -9.77
N VAL A 122 12.95 -18.23 -8.80
CA VAL A 122 11.97 -17.17 -9.07
C VAL A 122 12.68 -15.92 -9.61
N HIS A 123 13.82 -15.54 -9.05
CA HIS A 123 14.60 -14.41 -9.53
C HIS A 123 15.12 -14.60 -10.97
N SER A 124 15.59 -15.81 -11.32
CA SER A 124 16.01 -16.12 -12.69
C SER A 124 14.89 -15.89 -13.69
N LEU A 125 13.65 -16.25 -13.36
CA LEU A 125 12.50 -16.02 -14.23
C LEU A 125 12.16 -14.53 -14.36
N ILE A 126 12.29 -13.75 -13.28
CA ILE A 126 12.05 -12.29 -13.28
C ILE A 126 13.09 -11.57 -14.14
N LEU A 127 14.37 -11.92 -14.01
CA LEU A 127 15.43 -11.25 -14.75
C LEU A 127 15.51 -11.76 -16.20
N GLY A 128 15.10 -13.00 -16.46
CA GLY A 128 15.09 -13.60 -17.79
C GLY A 128 16.50 -13.86 -18.31
N ASP A 129 16.79 -13.37 -19.51
CA ASP A 129 18.07 -13.47 -20.22
C ASP A 129 19.10 -12.42 -19.78
N ARG A 130 18.72 -11.48 -18.90
CA ARG A 130 19.63 -10.45 -18.39
C ARG A 130 20.75 -11.04 -17.53
N PRO A 131 21.98 -10.50 -17.59
CA PRO A 131 23.08 -10.92 -16.73
C PRO A 131 22.71 -10.84 -15.23
N GLY A 132 23.14 -11.83 -14.46
CA GLY A 132 22.87 -11.90 -13.01
C GLY A 132 21.55 -12.59 -12.63
N ALA A 133 20.80 -13.14 -13.59
CA ALA A 133 19.61 -13.95 -13.34
C ALA A 133 19.90 -15.09 -12.35
N GLY A 134 19.19 -15.12 -11.22
CA GLY A 134 19.40 -16.10 -10.13
C GLY A 134 20.75 -16.05 -9.41
N MET A 135 21.57 -15.02 -9.63
CA MET A 135 22.91 -14.91 -9.05
C MET A 135 22.99 -13.73 -8.09
N PHE A 136 23.47 -13.98 -6.88
CA PHE A 136 23.76 -12.88 -5.94
C PHE A 136 24.87 -11.99 -6.48
N ARG A 137 24.74 -10.69 -6.26
CA ARG A 137 25.70 -9.69 -6.74
C ARG A 137 27.04 -9.81 -6.00
N SER A 138 28.12 -9.49 -6.70
CA SER A 138 29.44 -9.22 -6.12
C SER A 138 29.78 -7.73 -6.10
N GLU A 139 28.93 -6.90 -6.71
CA GLU A 139 29.11 -5.47 -6.87
C GLU A 139 28.33 -4.68 -5.82
N LYS A 140 28.74 -3.44 -5.56
CA LYS A 140 28.03 -2.51 -4.68
C LYS A 140 26.83 -1.92 -5.42
N VAL A 141 25.71 -1.81 -4.72
CA VAL A 141 24.49 -1.17 -5.24
C VAL A 141 23.98 -0.13 -4.25
N THR A 142 23.24 0.84 -4.77
CA THR A 142 22.53 1.83 -3.98
C THR A 142 21.03 1.67 -4.23
N ILE A 143 20.25 1.64 -3.16
CA ILE A 143 18.79 1.54 -3.26
C ILE A 143 18.25 2.95 -3.52
N ARG A 144 17.66 3.17 -4.70
CA ARG A 144 17.14 4.49 -5.09
C ARG A 144 16.07 4.97 -4.11
N GLY A 145 16.31 6.12 -3.47
CA GLY A 145 15.36 6.74 -2.55
C GLY A 145 15.35 6.13 -1.14
N SER A 146 16.30 5.25 -0.80
CA SER A 146 16.52 4.77 0.56
C SER A 146 17.79 5.39 1.15
N GLN A 147 17.78 5.63 2.47
CA GLN A 147 18.98 5.99 3.23
C GLN A 147 19.76 4.74 3.67
N HIS A 148 19.16 3.56 3.53
CA HIS A 148 19.79 2.28 3.84
C HIS A 148 20.96 1.98 2.90
N THR A 149 22.05 1.49 3.48
CA THR A 149 23.18 0.97 2.72
C THR A 149 23.17 -0.55 2.82
N PRO A 150 22.85 -1.27 1.73
CA PRO A 150 22.85 -2.73 1.76
C PRO A 150 24.28 -3.27 1.95
N PRO A 151 24.42 -4.57 2.31
CA PRO A 151 25.70 -5.26 2.41
C PRO A 151 26.63 -4.99 1.22
N ARG A 152 27.89 -4.68 1.50
CA ARG A 152 28.83 -4.16 0.49
C ARG A 152 29.64 -5.25 -0.18
N THR A 153 29.84 -6.36 0.51
CA THR A 153 30.67 -7.48 0.04
C THR A 153 29.82 -8.72 -0.22
N TRP A 154 30.29 -9.57 -1.12
CA TRP A 154 29.65 -10.85 -1.41
C TRP A 154 29.55 -11.72 -0.15
N GLN A 155 30.58 -11.72 0.70
CA GLN A 155 30.60 -12.48 1.94
C GLN A 155 29.50 -12.03 2.92
N GLU A 156 29.30 -10.72 3.09
CA GLU A 156 28.22 -10.20 3.95
C GLU A 156 26.83 -10.58 3.40
N ILE A 157 26.64 -10.54 2.07
CA ILE A 157 25.39 -10.97 1.44
C ILE A 157 25.14 -12.45 1.73
N MET A 158 26.15 -13.31 1.58
CA MET A 158 26.01 -14.74 1.83
C MET A 158 25.62 -15.03 3.28
N VAL A 159 26.30 -14.41 4.25
CA VAL A 159 25.98 -14.58 5.68
C VAL A 159 24.53 -14.17 5.97
N GLN A 160 24.10 -13.01 5.46
CA GLN A 160 22.73 -12.55 5.70
C GLN A 160 21.68 -13.39 4.98
N MET A 161 21.98 -13.91 3.79
CA MET A 161 21.08 -14.83 3.08
C MET A 161 20.98 -16.20 3.76
N GLU A 162 22.08 -16.71 4.33
CA GLU A 162 22.06 -17.93 5.15
C GLU A 162 21.20 -17.73 6.41
N ASP A 163 21.28 -16.58 7.06
CA ASP A 163 20.42 -16.27 8.21
C ASP A 163 18.95 -16.09 7.83
N TRP A 164 18.67 -15.48 6.67
CA TRP A 164 17.33 -15.39 6.11
C TRP A 164 16.71 -16.78 5.84
N GLU A 165 17.46 -17.68 5.21
CA GLU A 165 17.01 -19.06 4.92
C GLU A 165 16.80 -19.86 6.21
N ARG A 166 17.76 -19.77 7.14
CA ARG A 166 17.68 -20.43 8.44
C ARG A 166 16.43 -19.99 9.19
N TRP A 167 16.18 -18.68 9.26
CA TRP A 167 14.98 -18.14 9.89
C TRP A 167 13.71 -18.67 9.21
N SER A 168 13.69 -18.72 7.88
CA SER A 168 12.55 -19.26 7.12
C SER A 168 12.24 -20.71 7.52
N ILE A 169 13.27 -21.55 7.66
CA ILE A 169 13.15 -22.97 8.03
C ILE A 169 12.72 -23.12 9.50
N GLU A 170 13.39 -22.44 10.42
CA GLU A 170 13.14 -22.53 11.87
C GLU A 170 11.74 -22.01 12.23
N ASN A 171 11.26 -20.98 11.53
CA ASN A 171 9.96 -20.35 11.77
C ASN A 171 8.87 -20.85 10.82
N LYS A 172 9.01 -22.03 10.19
CA LYS A 172 8.03 -22.55 9.21
C LYS A 172 6.59 -22.63 9.70
N ALA A 173 6.40 -22.71 11.02
CA ALA A 173 5.08 -22.78 11.68
C ALA A 173 4.52 -21.39 12.08
N ALA A 174 5.26 -20.29 11.85
CA ALA A 174 4.73 -18.96 12.09
C ALA A 174 3.58 -18.65 11.11
N PRO A 175 2.58 -17.83 11.50
CA PRO A 175 1.46 -17.52 10.63
C PRO A 175 1.88 -16.86 9.31
N ALA A 176 1.21 -17.24 8.21
CA ALA A 176 1.64 -16.88 6.86
C ALA A 176 1.66 -15.36 6.58
N PRO A 177 0.70 -14.53 7.02
CA PRO A 177 0.78 -13.08 6.84
C PRO A 177 2.04 -12.47 7.48
N PHE A 178 2.42 -12.95 8.66
CA PHE A 178 3.61 -12.50 9.36
C PHE A 178 4.90 -12.96 8.64
N ARG A 179 4.97 -14.24 8.24
CA ARG A 179 6.10 -14.77 7.47
C ARG A 179 6.30 -14.03 6.15
N SER A 180 5.20 -13.75 5.44
CA SER A 180 5.19 -12.96 4.21
C SER A 180 5.84 -11.59 4.44
N ALA A 181 5.44 -10.87 5.49
CA ALA A 181 5.98 -9.54 5.80
C ALA A 181 7.48 -9.59 6.13
N VAL A 182 7.91 -10.49 7.01
CA VAL A 182 9.31 -10.59 7.45
C VAL A 182 10.24 -11.00 6.30
N LEU A 183 9.91 -12.07 5.57
CA LEU A 183 10.76 -12.56 4.49
C LEU A 183 10.86 -11.56 3.34
N HIS A 184 9.75 -10.89 3.01
CA HIS A 184 9.73 -9.83 1.99
C HIS A 184 10.64 -8.68 2.40
N ALA A 185 10.40 -8.07 3.57
CA ALA A 185 11.18 -6.92 4.01
C ALA A 185 12.67 -7.25 4.08
N TRP A 186 13.01 -8.44 4.59
CA TRP A 186 14.40 -8.83 4.80
C TRP A 186 15.15 -9.01 3.47
N LEU A 187 14.49 -9.53 2.43
CA LEU A 187 15.08 -9.55 1.08
C LEU A 187 15.34 -8.15 0.54
N THR A 188 14.42 -7.20 0.76
CA THR A 188 14.64 -5.81 0.33
C THR A 188 15.77 -5.13 1.09
N HIS A 189 15.96 -5.49 2.37
CA HIS A 189 17.04 -5.02 3.24
C HIS A 189 18.41 -5.52 2.79
N ILE A 190 18.54 -6.84 2.52
CA ILE A 190 19.80 -7.45 2.04
C ILE A 190 20.12 -6.96 0.62
N HIS A 191 19.08 -6.79 -0.20
CA HIS A 191 19.20 -6.40 -1.61
C HIS A 191 20.21 -7.28 -2.38
N PRO A 192 20.02 -8.61 -2.41
CA PRO A 192 21.08 -9.56 -2.79
C PRO A 192 21.36 -9.63 -4.30
N PHE A 193 20.49 -9.09 -5.15
CA PHE A 193 20.63 -9.12 -6.61
C PHE A 193 21.01 -7.76 -7.19
N ILE A 194 21.51 -7.72 -8.43
CA ILE A 194 21.86 -6.48 -9.13
C ILE A 194 20.62 -5.65 -9.53
N ASP A 195 19.52 -6.33 -9.84
CA ASP A 195 18.19 -5.77 -10.16
C ASP A 195 17.13 -6.82 -9.77
N GLY A 196 15.84 -6.47 -9.79
CA GLY A 196 14.74 -7.41 -9.56
C GLY A 196 14.38 -7.65 -8.09
N ASN A 197 15.12 -7.06 -7.14
CA ASN A 197 14.93 -7.25 -5.69
C ASN A 197 13.51 -6.97 -5.21
N GLY A 198 12.88 -5.86 -5.65
CA GLY A 198 11.50 -5.54 -5.27
C GLY A 198 10.49 -6.57 -5.79
N ARG A 199 10.62 -6.97 -7.05
CA ARG A 199 9.74 -7.95 -7.71
C ARG A 199 9.86 -9.34 -7.08
N VAL A 200 11.07 -9.81 -6.82
CA VAL A 200 11.27 -11.13 -6.20
C VAL A 200 10.82 -11.13 -4.73
N SER A 201 11.01 -10.02 -4.00
CA SER A 201 10.54 -9.93 -2.60
C SER A 201 9.01 -10.02 -2.52
N ARG A 202 8.28 -9.32 -3.40
CA ARG A 202 6.81 -9.44 -3.53
C ARG A 202 6.36 -10.83 -3.95
N ALA A 203 7.11 -11.49 -4.83
CA ALA A 203 6.83 -12.85 -5.29
C ALA A 203 7.01 -13.88 -4.16
N ILE A 204 8.08 -13.75 -3.36
CA ILE A 204 8.35 -14.61 -2.21
C ILE A 204 7.40 -14.37 -1.04
N GLY A 205 7.04 -13.11 -0.74
CA GLY A 205 5.98 -12.81 0.23
C GLY A 205 4.67 -13.50 -0.16
N ASN A 206 4.28 -13.39 -1.44
CA ASN A 206 3.14 -14.12 -1.96
C ASN A 206 3.32 -15.64 -1.86
N LEU A 207 4.49 -16.22 -2.14
CA LEU A 207 4.72 -17.66 -1.99
C LEU A 207 4.29 -18.18 -0.61
N GLU A 208 4.61 -17.47 0.48
CA GLU A 208 4.18 -17.83 1.83
C GLU A 208 2.65 -17.84 1.99
N LEU A 209 1.97 -16.81 1.46
CA LEU A 209 0.52 -16.67 1.53
C LEU A 209 -0.19 -17.77 0.71
N ILE A 210 0.20 -17.93 -0.56
CA ILE A 210 -0.40 -18.91 -1.47
C ILE A 210 -0.22 -20.33 -0.91
N ARG A 211 0.98 -20.64 -0.39
CA ARG A 211 1.29 -21.96 0.19
C ARG A 211 0.38 -22.27 1.39
N ALA A 212 0.03 -21.25 2.18
CA ALA A 212 -0.89 -21.37 3.32
C ALA A 212 -2.39 -21.25 2.96
N GLY A 213 -2.72 -21.11 1.67
CA GLY A 213 -4.11 -21.01 1.20
C GLY A 213 -4.76 -19.65 1.50
N TYR A 214 -3.98 -18.56 1.41
CA TYR A 214 -4.45 -17.18 1.41
C TYR A 214 -4.45 -16.62 -0.01
N PRO A 215 -5.40 -15.77 -0.41
CA PRO A 215 -5.30 -15.04 -1.68
C PRO A 215 -4.01 -14.21 -1.78
N PRO A 216 -3.53 -13.90 -3.01
CA PRO A 216 -2.32 -13.11 -3.16
C PRO A 216 -2.55 -11.68 -2.68
N VAL A 217 -1.49 -11.04 -2.19
CA VAL A 217 -1.48 -9.60 -1.94
C VAL A 217 -0.85 -8.86 -3.11
N ILE A 218 -1.47 -7.75 -3.46
CA ILE A 218 -1.00 -6.83 -4.50
C ILE A 218 -0.79 -5.48 -3.82
N PHE A 219 0.45 -5.01 -3.82
CA PHE A 219 0.77 -3.64 -3.48
C PHE A 219 0.54 -2.79 -4.72
N LYS A 220 -0.45 -1.90 -4.68
CA LYS A 220 -0.82 -1.05 -5.80
C LYS A 220 0.17 0.11 -5.92
N LYS A 221 0.36 0.63 -7.13
CA LYS A 221 1.26 1.77 -7.42
C LYS A 221 0.94 2.99 -6.54
N LYS A 222 -0.33 3.22 -6.25
CA LYS A 222 -0.84 4.24 -5.32
C LYS A 222 -0.23 4.16 -3.92
N GLU A 223 0.11 2.95 -3.47
CA GLU A 223 0.63 2.65 -2.13
C GLU A 223 2.16 2.70 -2.09
N ARG A 224 2.82 3.03 -3.21
CA ARG A 224 4.28 2.96 -3.34
C ARG A 224 5.00 3.71 -2.23
N ASP A 225 4.53 4.90 -1.88
CA ASP A 225 5.18 5.73 -0.87
C ASP A 225 5.01 5.16 0.54
N GLN A 226 3.82 4.64 0.88
CA GLN A 226 3.61 3.93 2.16
C GLN A 226 4.43 2.64 2.21
N TYR A 227 4.48 1.89 1.10
CA TYR A 227 5.28 0.67 0.94
C TYR A 227 6.77 0.94 1.18
N LEU A 228 7.34 1.95 0.50
CA LEU A 228 8.75 2.30 0.68
C LEU A 228 9.04 2.88 2.06
N GLN A 229 8.12 3.67 2.61
CA GLN A 229 8.27 4.21 3.96
C GLN A 229 8.30 3.08 5.00
N GLY A 230 7.36 2.13 4.92
CA GLY A 230 7.33 0.99 5.85
C GLY A 230 8.59 0.12 5.77
N LEU A 231 9.13 -0.09 4.57
CA LEU A 231 10.42 -0.78 4.41
C LEU A 231 11.59 0.02 4.99
N SER A 232 11.65 1.32 4.70
CA SER A 232 12.72 2.21 5.18
C SER A 232 12.73 2.35 6.71
N GLU A 233 11.56 2.29 7.36
CA GLU A 233 11.46 2.32 8.83
C GLU A 233 12.06 1.06 9.47
N GLY A 234 12.01 -0.09 8.78
CA GLY A 234 12.68 -1.32 9.19
C GLY A 234 14.20 -1.33 8.94
N ASP A 235 14.67 -0.68 7.87
CA ASP A 235 16.08 -0.73 7.46
C ASP A 235 17.07 -0.03 8.42
N ILE A 236 16.64 1.03 9.12
CA ILE A 236 17.49 1.83 10.03
C ILE A 236 17.55 1.16 11.42
N GLY A 237 17.89 -0.13 11.47
CA GLY A 237 17.93 -0.94 12.70
C GLY A 237 16.59 -1.02 13.43
N GLY A 238 15.50 -0.89 12.68
CA GLY A 238 14.25 -0.31 13.18
C GLY A 238 13.03 -1.20 13.05
N ASP A 239 11.93 -0.58 13.44
CA ASP A 239 10.62 -1.15 13.68
C ASP A 239 9.87 -1.47 12.38
N ILE A 240 9.71 -2.75 12.08
CA ILE A 240 9.04 -3.25 10.87
C ILE A 240 7.50 -3.16 10.94
N ARG A 241 6.91 -2.69 12.04
CA ARG A 241 5.44 -2.71 12.23
C ARG A 241 4.68 -2.03 11.10
N SER A 242 5.13 -0.90 10.57
CA SER A 242 4.43 -0.21 9.47
C SER A 242 4.30 -1.08 8.23
N PHE A 243 5.34 -1.87 7.93
CA PHE A 243 5.31 -2.79 6.80
C PHE A 243 4.46 -4.03 7.08
N ILE A 244 4.54 -4.59 8.29
CA ILE A 244 3.64 -5.68 8.72
C ILE A 244 2.18 -5.24 8.62
N ASP A 245 1.87 -4.04 9.11
CA ASP A 245 0.53 -3.50 9.10
C ASP A 245 0.00 -3.35 7.67
N LEU A 246 0.82 -2.83 6.76
CA LEU A 246 0.48 -2.74 5.34
C LEU A 246 0.25 -4.13 4.71
N VAL A 247 1.08 -5.13 5.02
CA VAL A 247 0.87 -6.51 4.53
C VAL A 247 -0.45 -7.08 5.04
N PHE A 248 -0.73 -6.91 6.33
CA PHE A 248 -1.96 -7.39 6.98
C PHE A 248 -3.19 -6.74 6.37
N ASP A 249 -3.13 -5.44 6.13
CA ASP A 249 -4.17 -4.69 5.46
C ASP A 249 -4.45 -5.20 4.03
N ARG A 250 -3.38 -5.51 3.26
CA ARG A 250 -3.53 -6.09 1.92
C ARG A 250 -4.06 -7.53 1.96
N VAL A 251 -3.73 -8.31 3.00
CA VAL A 251 -4.33 -9.63 3.24
C VAL A 251 -5.83 -9.49 3.51
N ASP A 252 -6.23 -8.55 4.35
CA ASP A 252 -7.65 -8.31 4.62
C ASP A 252 -8.41 -7.85 3.37
N GLY A 253 -7.82 -6.95 2.57
CA GLY A 253 -8.37 -6.51 1.30
C GLY A 253 -8.49 -7.66 0.28
N SER A 254 -7.48 -8.53 0.19
CA SER A 254 -7.53 -9.68 -0.74
C SER A 254 -8.53 -10.74 -0.32
N LEU A 255 -8.76 -10.94 0.98
CA LEU A 255 -9.86 -11.76 1.50
C LEU A 255 -11.22 -11.16 1.11
N THR A 256 -11.42 -9.85 1.29
CA THR A 256 -12.66 -9.16 0.87
C THR A 256 -12.90 -9.32 -0.63
N GLY A 257 -11.87 -9.11 -1.44
CA GLY A 257 -11.95 -9.29 -2.90
C GLY A 257 -12.32 -10.72 -3.31
N LEU A 258 -11.76 -11.72 -2.64
CA LEU A 258 -12.11 -13.12 -2.86
C LEU A 258 -13.57 -13.40 -2.49
N GLU A 259 -14.06 -12.90 -1.35
CA GLU A 259 -15.46 -13.05 -0.94
C GLU A 259 -16.42 -12.46 -1.98
N ILE A 260 -16.13 -11.26 -2.49
CA ILE A 260 -16.93 -10.60 -3.52
C ILE A 260 -16.92 -11.43 -4.81
N SER A 261 -15.75 -11.94 -5.20
CA SER A 261 -15.59 -12.74 -6.43
C SER A 261 -16.32 -14.08 -6.34
N ALA A 262 -16.23 -14.76 -5.19
CA ALA A 262 -16.97 -15.98 -4.91
C ALA A 262 -18.49 -15.75 -4.95
N LYS A 263 -18.99 -14.63 -4.40
CA LYS A 263 -20.41 -14.24 -4.47
C LYS A 263 -20.85 -13.87 -5.89
N LYS A 264 -20.01 -13.18 -6.68
CA LYS A 264 -20.30 -12.79 -8.07
C LYS A 264 -20.38 -13.99 -9.00
N ALA A 265 -19.49 -14.98 -8.85
CA ALA A 265 -19.52 -16.22 -9.63
C ALA A 265 -20.83 -17.00 -9.43
N GLN A 266 -21.48 -16.84 -8.27
CA GLN A 266 -22.78 -17.43 -7.97
C GLN A 266 -23.98 -16.57 -8.46
N ASN A 267 -23.80 -15.31 -8.88
CA ASN A 267 -24.90 -14.38 -9.16
C ASN A 267 -24.52 -13.20 -10.11
N TYR A 268 -24.34 -13.46 -11.42
CA TYR A 268 -24.22 -12.38 -12.41
C TYR A 268 -25.55 -11.62 -12.53
N ASN A 269 -25.58 -10.36 -12.10
CA ASN A 269 -26.78 -9.51 -12.10
C ASN A 269 -26.50 -8.15 -12.80
N PRO A 270 -27.22 -7.79 -13.88
CA PRO A 270 -27.03 -6.53 -14.60
C PRO A 270 -27.35 -5.27 -13.76
N VAL A 271 -28.17 -5.39 -12.70
CA VAL A 271 -28.40 -4.31 -11.73
C VAL A 271 -27.13 -4.02 -10.94
N LEU A 272 -26.40 -5.06 -10.53
CA LEU A 272 -25.15 -4.92 -9.78
C LEU A 272 -24.08 -4.19 -10.61
N GLN A 273 -24.03 -4.44 -11.92
CA GLN A 273 -23.10 -3.74 -12.82
C GLN A 273 -23.40 -2.24 -12.93
N LYS A 274 -24.68 -1.84 -12.91
CA LYS A 274 -25.07 -0.42 -12.85
C LYS A 274 -24.67 0.23 -11.53
N ILE A 275 -24.83 -0.48 -10.41
CA ILE A 275 -24.42 0.02 -9.08
C ILE A 275 -22.90 0.23 -9.03
N ILE A 276 -22.13 -0.75 -9.51
CA ILE A 276 -20.66 -0.66 -9.60
C ILE A 276 -20.25 0.58 -10.40
N LYS A 277 -20.81 0.76 -11.60
CA LYS A 277 -20.51 1.92 -12.44
C LYS A 277 -20.85 3.24 -11.75
N GLN A 278 -21.98 3.31 -11.06
CA GLN A 278 -22.37 4.51 -10.31
C GLN A 278 -21.37 4.81 -9.17
N GLN A 279 -20.86 3.78 -8.49
CA GLN A 279 -19.83 3.95 -7.46
C GLN A 279 -18.49 4.39 -8.04
N GLU A 280 -18.09 3.88 -9.21
CA GLU A 280 -16.90 4.35 -9.93
C GLU A 280 -17.01 5.83 -10.30
N ASP A 281 -18.16 6.26 -10.81
CA ASP A 281 -18.41 7.67 -11.15
C ASP A 281 -18.32 8.56 -9.91
N GLN A 282 -18.91 8.14 -8.78
CA GLN A 282 -18.86 8.90 -7.52
C GLN A 282 -17.46 8.97 -6.92
N LEU A 283 -16.72 7.87 -6.94
CA LEU A 283 -15.30 7.84 -6.56
C LEU A 283 -14.50 8.83 -7.42
N SER A 284 -14.70 8.81 -8.74
CA SER A 284 -13.97 9.70 -9.65
C SER A 284 -14.25 11.18 -9.38
N ILE A 285 -15.50 11.54 -9.05
CA ILE A 285 -15.88 12.91 -8.70
C ILE A 285 -15.19 13.32 -7.39
N TRP A 286 -15.32 12.51 -6.35
CA TRP A 286 -14.75 12.80 -5.03
C TRP A 286 -13.22 12.91 -5.09
N SER A 287 -12.56 11.98 -5.79
CA SER A 287 -11.11 12.01 -5.94
C SER A 287 -10.62 13.24 -6.71
N THR A 288 -11.36 13.68 -7.73
CA THR A 288 -11.07 14.92 -8.46
C THR A 288 -11.23 16.15 -7.56
N ALA A 289 -12.30 16.21 -6.77
CA ALA A 289 -12.55 17.30 -5.84
C ALA A 289 -11.40 17.43 -4.83
N LEU A 290 -10.96 16.32 -4.23
CA LEU A 290 -9.86 16.32 -3.27
C LEU A 290 -8.53 16.74 -3.90
N LYS A 291 -8.22 16.27 -5.12
CA LYS A 291 -7.02 16.71 -5.87
C LYS A 291 -7.05 18.22 -6.12
N LEU A 292 -8.21 18.76 -6.51
CA LEU A 292 -8.39 20.19 -6.71
C LEU A 292 -8.19 20.97 -5.41
N LEU A 293 -8.81 20.52 -4.31
CA LEU A 293 -8.64 21.11 -2.98
C LEU A 293 -7.16 21.19 -2.59
N ALA A 294 -6.43 20.08 -2.70
CA ALA A 294 -5.01 20.00 -2.36
C ALA A 294 -4.16 20.99 -3.19
N ASN A 295 -4.40 21.07 -4.51
CA ASN A 295 -3.68 22.00 -5.38
C ASN A 295 -3.96 23.47 -5.04
N ILE A 296 -5.22 23.80 -4.72
CA ILE A 296 -5.60 25.17 -4.36
C ILE A 296 -5.00 25.55 -2.99
N ILE A 297 -4.94 24.63 -2.02
CA ILE A 297 -4.23 24.85 -0.74
C ILE A 297 -2.77 25.22 -1.00
N GLN A 298 -2.05 24.44 -1.81
CA GLN A 298 -0.65 24.73 -2.15
C GLN A 298 -0.48 26.09 -2.82
N TYR A 299 -1.38 26.44 -3.75
CA TYR A 299 -1.35 27.72 -4.44
C TYR A 299 -1.48 28.89 -3.47
N HIS A 300 -2.45 28.86 -2.55
CA HIS A 300 -2.63 29.90 -1.56
C HIS A 300 -1.47 30.00 -0.57
N LEU A 301 -0.95 28.86 -0.09
CA LEU A 301 0.21 28.84 0.80
C LEU A 301 1.42 29.53 0.16
N ASN A 302 1.76 29.17 -1.09
CA ASN A 302 2.91 29.78 -1.78
C ASN A 302 2.72 31.28 -2.03
N GLY A 303 1.48 31.73 -2.28
CA GLY A 303 1.18 33.16 -2.42
C GLY A 303 1.60 34.03 -1.23
N ASP A 304 1.63 33.47 -0.01
CA ASP A 304 2.13 34.15 1.19
C ASP A 304 3.56 33.78 1.56
N LEU A 305 3.93 32.51 1.42
CA LEU A 305 5.28 32.01 1.77
C LEU A 305 6.38 32.60 0.88
N ASP A 306 6.10 32.86 -0.40
CA ASP A 306 7.07 33.44 -1.34
C ASP A 306 7.57 34.82 -0.86
N LYS A 307 6.73 35.57 -0.12
CA LYS A 307 7.08 36.90 0.44
C LYS A 307 8.18 36.83 1.50
N VAL A 308 8.36 35.67 2.12
CA VAL A 308 9.36 35.41 3.19
C VAL A 308 10.42 34.40 2.76
N GLY A 309 10.48 34.07 1.46
CA GLY A 309 11.41 33.07 0.93
C GLY A 309 11.11 31.63 1.36
N GLY A 310 9.90 31.37 1.86
CA GLY A 310 9.42 30.02 2.17
C GLY A 310 8.78 29.34 0.96
N LYS A 311 8.50 28.05 1.08
CA LYS A 311 7.79 27.25 0.07
C LYS A 311 6.91 26.20 0.72
N ALA A 312 5.72 25.99 0.16
CA ALA A 312 4.87 24.83 0.39
C ALA A 312 4.87 23.90 -0.83
N ASP A 313 5.01 22.60 -0.56
CA ASP A 313 4.93 21.53 -1.56
C ASP A 313 3.89 20.51 -1.10
N ILE A 314 2.88 20.26 -1.93
CA ILE A 314 1.88 19.22 -1.72
C ILE A 314 2.09 18.13 -2.77
N LYS A 315 2.46 16.94 -2.29
CA LYS A 315 2.50 15.73 -3.09
C LYS A 315 1.18 15.00 -2.92
N VAL A 316 0.31 15.09 -3.92
CA VAL A 316 -0.92 14.29 -3.99
C VAL A 316 -0.58 12.88 -4.47
N PHE A 317 -1.05 11.86 -3.75
CA PHE A 317 -0.83 10.48 -4.13
C PHE A 317 -1.83 10.06 -5.21
N ASP A 318 -1.36 9.56 -6.35
CA ASP A 318 -2.28 9.06 -7.35
C ASP A 318 -2.96 7.77 -6.88
N GLY A 319 -4.27 7.67 -7.11
CA GLY A 319 -5.04 6.48 -6.76
C GLY A 319 -5.20 6.24 -5.26
N PHE A 320 -5.07 7.26 -4.39
CA PHE A 320 -5.21 7.12 -2.92
C PHE A 320 -6.51 6.41 -2.45
N LEU A 321 -7.52 6.30 -3.32
CA LEU A 321 -8.76 5.56 -3.10
C LEU A 321 -9.11 4.80 -4.37
N ASP A 322 -9.37 3.49 -4.27
CA ASP A 322 -9.95 2.70 -5.37
C ASP A 322 -11.40 2.32 -5.08
N LEU A 323 -12.05 1.59 -6.00
CA LEU A 323 -13.46 1.24 -5.87
C LEU A 323 -13.73 0.36 -4.65
N ASP A 324 -12.86 -0.61 -4.36
CA ASP A 324 -13.03 -1.51 -3.22
C ASP A 324 -12.91 -0.70 -1.92
N ASP A 325 -11.91 0.19 -1.83
CA ASP A 325 -11.75 1.11 -0.71
C ASP A 325 -12.99 2.02 -0.55
N TYR A 326 -13.48 2.61 -1.65
CA TYR A 326 -14.67 3.47 -1.64
C TYR A 326 -15.91 2.74 -1.13
N VAL A 327 -16.13 1.51 -1.58
CA VAL A 327 -17.24 0.65 -1.10
C VAL A 327 -17.11 0.36 0.38
N ASP A 328 -15.90 0.09 0.87
CA ASP A 328 -15.62 -0.11 2.30
C ASP A 328 -15.93 1.15 3.11
N LEU A 329 -15.47 2.32 2.66
CA LEU A 329 -15.73 3.59 3.33
C LEU A 329 -17.22 3.97 3.35
N CYS A 330 -17.94 3.73 2.24
CA CYS A 330 -19.39 3.90 2.18
C CYS A 330 -20.14 3.01 3.18
N ALA A 331 -19.59 1.86 3.51
CA ALA A 331 -20.16 0.95 4.49
C ALA A 331 -19.68 1.22 5.93
N GLY A 332 -18.91 2.29 6.16
CA GLY A 332 -18.36 2.63 7.48
C GLY A 332 -17.20 1.73 7.90
N ARG A 333 -16.59 0.99 6.97
CA ARG A 333 -15.37 0.22 7.23
C ARG A 333 -14.15 1.09 6.98
N GLY A 334 -13.15 0.94 7.83
CA GLY A 334 -11.89 1.63 7.66
C GLY A 334 -11.03 1.01 6.57
N ILE A 335 -10.25 1.84 5.89
CA ILE A 335 -9.25 1.38 4.92
C ILE A 335 -7.84 1.62 5.42
N SER A 336 -6.92 0.85 4.86
CA SER A 336 -5.49 1.04 4.98
C SER A 336 -4.97 1.91 3.84
N GLY A 337 -4.03 2.82 4.14
CA GLY A 337 -3.34 3.54 3.07
C GLY A 337 -4.19 4.57 2.33
N GLY A 338 -5.20 5.14 3.00
CA GLY A 338 -5.95 6.30 2.50
C GLY A 338 -5.11 7.59 2.45
N TRP A 339 -3.78 7.53 2.30
CA TRP A 339 -2.95 8.72 2.23
C TRP A 339 -3.29 9.49 0.97
N ALA A 340 -3.89 10.66 1.15
CA ALA A 340 -4.43 11.45 0.06
C ALA A 340 -3.36 12.39 -0.50
N PHE A 341 -2.69 13.12 0.39
CA PHE A 341 -1.56 13.98 0.04
C PHE A 341 -0.67 14.26 1.26
N ILE A 342 0.62 14.50 1.03
CA ILE A 342 1.52 15.05 2.04
C ILE A 342 1.80 16.51 1.70
N LEU A 343 1.68 17.38 2.70
CA LEU A 343 2.05 18.78 2.67
C LEU A 343 3.36 18.98 3.43
N ASN A 344 4.31 19.67 2.81
CA ASN A 344 5.59 20.06 3.39
C ASN A 344 5.74 21.58 3.28
N ILE A 345 5.91 22.26 4.40
CA ILE A 345 6.18 23.69 4.44
C ILE A 345 7.58 23.92 5.00
N GLN A 346 8.37 24.70 4.27
CA GLN A 346 9.73 25.06 4.63
C GLN A 346 9.91 26.56 4.54
N ILE A 347 10.37 27.18 5.63
CA ILE A 347 10.71 28.61 5.68
C ILE A 347 12.14 28.72 6.21
N PRO A 348 13.02 29.53 5.59
CA PRO A 348 14.37 29.75 6.09
C PRO A 348 14.36 30.19 7.56
N GLY A 349 15.05 29.44 8.43
CA GLY A 349 15.15 29.75 9.86
C GLY A 349 13.99 29.29 10.74
N VAL A 350 12.97 28.62 10.17
CA VAL A 350 11.84 28.06 10.92
C VAL A 350 11.83 26.54 10.79
N SER A 351 11.41 25.84 11.85
CA SER A 351 11.22 24.39 11.81
C SER A 351 10.24 23.99 10.70
N LYS A 352 10.57 22.89 10.00
CA LYS A 352 9.72 22.33 8.96
C LYS A 352 8.37 21.91 9.52
N LEU A 353 7.28 22.25 8.82
CA LEU A 353 5.94 21.76 9.15
C LEU A 353 5.50 20.73 8.10
N ASP A 354 5.29 19.49 8.55
CA ASP A 354 4.81 18.38 7.73
C ASP A 354 3.42 17.93 8.21
N LYS A 355 2.47 17.82 7.28
CA LYS A 355 1.11 17.32 7.54
C LYS A 355 0.76 16.27 6.48
N LEU A 356 0.06 15.21 6.88
CA LEU A 356 -0.51 14.24 5.96
C LEU A 356 -2.04 14.38 5.98
N GLY A 357 -2.62 14.60 4.81
CA GLY A 357 -4.05 14.46 4.58
C GLY A 357 -4.35 13.00 4.25
N TYR A 358 -5.28 12.38 4.98
CA TYR A 358 -5.68 11.00 4.76
C TYR A 358 -7.20 10.85 4.71
N VAL A 359 -7.66 9.82 4.02
CA VAL A 359 -9.06 9.50 3.78
C VAL A 359 -9.47 8.38 4.70
N GLN A 360 -10.62 8.53 5.34
CA GLN A 360 -11.29 7.46 6.07
C GLN A 360 -12.81 7.60 5.93
N HIS A 361 -13.58 6.63 6.46
CA HIS A 361 -15.03 6.72 6.46
C HIS A 361 -15.49 7.96 7.23
N ARG A 362 -16.65 8.50 6.86
CA ARG A 362 -17.32 9.58 7.60
C ARG A 362 -17.46 9.21 9.08
N SER A 363 -17.20 10.18 9.96
CA SER A 363 -17.46 10.01 11.39
C SER A 363 -18.95 9.81 11.67
N SER A 364 -19.31 9.32 12.86
CA SER A 364 -20.72 9.19 13.25
C SER A 364 -21.48 10.51 13.14
N ASP A 365 -20.83 11.64 13.47
CA ASP A 365 -21.44 12.97 13.41
C ASP A 365 -21.67 13.40 11.96
N MET A 366 -20.66 13.25 11.10
CA MET A 366 -20.76 13.57 9.67
C MET A 366 -21.77 12.67 8.97
N PHE A 367 -21.77 11.37 9.28
CA PHE A 367 -22.73 10.40 8.76
C PHE A 367 -24.17 10.79 9.11
N ASN A 368 -24.42 11.18 10.36
CA ASN A 368 -25.75 11.62 10.79
C ASN A 368 -26.15 12.96 10.17
N HIS A 369 -25.23 13.93 10.08
CA HIS A 369 -25.47 15.22 9.46
C HIS A 369 -25.87 15.09 7.98
N LEU A 370 -25.23 14.15 7.26
CA LEU A 370 -25.49 13.84 5.87
C LEU A 370 -26.69 12.89 5.64
N GLY A 371 -27.57 12.71 6.63
CA GLY A 371 -28.77 11.88 6.46
C GLY A 371 -28.45 10.38 6.32
N ARG A 372 -27.41 9.91 7.02
CA ARG A 372 -26.93 8.51 7.01
C ARG A 372 -26.36 8.08 5.67
N GLU A 373 -25.81 9.04 4.93
CA GLU A 373 -25.03 8.77 3.74
C GLU A 373 -23.58 8.45 4.12
N GLY A 374 -23.12 7.24 3.81
CA GLY A 374 -21.72 6.83 4.01
C GLY A 374 -20.82 7.32 2.88
N GLY A 375 -19.52 7.36 3.14
CA GLY A 375 -18.55 7.75 2.12
C GLY A 375 -17.20 8.15 2.70
N PRO A 376 -16.27 8.56 1.83
CA PRO A 376 -14.98 9.07 2.24
C PRO A 376 -15.06 10.47 2.84
N SER A 377 -14.26 10.72 3.87
CA SER A 377 -13.95 12.03 4.44
C SER A 377 -12.43 12.21 4.49
N LEU A 378 -11.96 13.43 4.24
CA LEU A 378 -10.60 13.87 4.48
C LEU A 378 -10.42 14.21 5.97
N TYR A 379 -9.31 13.73 6.52
CA TYR A 379 -8.80 14.00 7.85
C TYR A 379 -7.33 14.43 7.77
N TRP A 380 -6.82 15.01 8.84
CA TRP A 380 -5.41 15.42 8.96
C TRP A 380 -4.70 14.59 10.02
N SER A 381 -3.42 14.32 9.79
CA SER A 381 -2.51 13.73 10.78
C SER A 381 -1.34 14.68 11.05
N HIS A 382 -0.69 14.48 12.19
CA HIS A 382 0.58 15.12 12.54
C HIS A 382 1.71 14.09 12.63
N THR A 383 2.96 14.57 12.63
CA THR A 383 4.11 13.72 12.93
C THR A 383 4.02 13.25 14.38
N ASN A 384 4.13 11.94 14.58
CA ASN A 384 4.03 11.34 15.90
C ASN A 384 5.35 11.56 16.68
N PRO A 385 5.33 12.22 17.85
CA PRO A 385 6.52 12.42 18.67
C PRO A 385 7.15 11.11 19.17
N LEU A 386 6.36 10.04 19.28
CA LEU A 386 6.82 8.70 19.68
C LEU A 386 7.46 7.92 18.53
N GLY A 387 7.45 8.46 17.31
CA GLY A 387 8.08 7.83 16.14
C GLY A 387 7.24 6.72 15.47
N TYR A 388 6.29 6.09 16.17
CA TYR A 388 5.42 5.05 15.60
C TYR A 388 3.96 5.11 16.06
N PRO A 389 2.97 5.01 15.14
CA PRO A 389 3.15 5.12 13.69
C PRO A 389 3.67 6.53 13.34
N LYS A 390 4.45 6.71 12.27
CA LYS A 390 5.03 8.03 11.92
C LYS A 390 3.97 9.14 11.86
N TRP A 391 2.77 8.79 11.43
CA TRP A 391 1.62 9.69 11.39
C TRP A 391 0.60 9.30 12.45
N ALA A 392 0.35 10.18 13.42
CA ALA A 392 -0.71 10.01 14.41
C ALA A 392 -1.96 10.77 13.99
N ARG A 393 -3.14 10.20 14.24
CA ARG A 393 -4.42 10.82 13.89
C ARG A 393 -4.61 12.08 14.74
N ASP A 394 -4.96 13.17 14.08
CA ASP A 394 -4.94 14.49 14.71
C ASP A 394 -6.36 15.09 14.73
N HIS A 395 -7.11 14.78 15.78
CA HIS A 395 -8.46 15.33 15.97
C HIS A 395 -8.43 16.77 16.49
N ASP A 396 -7.42 17.16 17.28
CA ASP A 396 -7.42 18.45 17.99
C ASP A 396 -6.52 19.52 17.35
N ALA A 397 -5.53 19.14 16.52
CA ALA A 397 -4.61 20.05 15.82
C ALA A 397 -4.75 20.01 14.28
N SER A 398 -5.90 19.52 13.79
CA SER A 398 -6.33 19.75 12.41
C SER A 398 -6.35 21.26 12.10
N PRO A 399 -5.90 21.73 10.91
CA PRO A 399 -5.68 23.16 10.72
C PRO A 399 -6.96 23.99 10.84
N PHE A 400 -7.99 23.67 10.05
CA PHE A 400 -9.26 24.40 10.03
C PHE A 400 -10.46 23.53 10.41
N ALA A 401 -10.56 22.33 9.82
CA ALA A 401 -11.63 21.38 10.05
C ALA A 401 -11.07 20.03 10.45
N VAL A 402 -11.71 19.37 11.41
CA VAL A 402 -11.32 18.04 11.92
C VAL A 402 -11.74 16.91 10.97
N GLU A 403 -12.70 17.20 10.09
CA GLU A 403 -13.20 16.30 9.05
C GLU A 403 -13.80 17.14 7.92
N ALA A 404 -13.53 16.79 6.66
CA ALA A 404 -14.18 17.43 5.51
C ALA A 404 -14.53 16.41 4.42
N THR A 405 -15.70 16.52 3.80
CA THR A 405 -16.10 15.67 2.66
C THR A 405 -16.75 16.51 1.58
N ALA A 406 -16.47 16.17 0.32
CA ALA A 406 -17.29 16.65 -0.79
C ALA A 406 -18.70 16.04 -0.70
N LYS A 407 -19.71 16.81 -1.07
CA LYS A 407 -21.09 16.37 -1.18
C LYS A 407 -21.24 15.40 -2.35
N LEU A 408 -22.09 14.38 -2.20
CA LEU A 408 -22.26 13.35 -3.23
C LEU A 408 -22.63 13.97 -4.58
N GLY A 409 -21.92 13.56 -5.64
CA GLY A 409 -22.11 14.07 -7.00
C GLY A 409 -21.64 15.50 -7.24
N SER A 410 -21.13 16.22 -6.23
CA SER A 410 -20.57 17.56 -6.40
C SER A 410 -19.04 17.53 -6.33
N GLY A 411 -18.41 18.21 -7.27
CA GLY A 411 -16.96 18.41 -7.29
C GLY A 411 -16.49 19.67 -6.57
N ASP A 412 -17.41 20.54 -6.15
CA ASP A 412 -17.07 21.86 -5.59
C ASP A 412 -17.73 22.17 -4.24
N GLU A 413 -18.79 21.46 -3.86
CA GLU A 413 -19.45 21.66 -2.55
C GLU A 413 -18.84 20.74 -1.49
N TRP A 414 -18.27 21.34 -0.45
CA TRP A 414 -17.69 20.64 0.70
C TRP A 414 -18.46 20.92 1.98
N ILE A 415 -18.54 19.90 2.83
CA ILE A 415 -19.02 20.02 4.20
C ILE A 415 -17.83 19.77 5.12
N ALA A 416 -17.57 20.73 5.99
CA ALA A 416 -16.48 20.69 6.96
C ALA A 416 -17.04 20.69 8.38
N ARG A 417 -16.60 19.73 9.19
CA ARG A 417 -16.84 19.70 10.64
C ARG A 417 -15.70 20.41 11.35
N LEU A 418 -16.02 21.45 12.11
CA LEU A 418 -15.05 22.27 12.84
C LEU A 418 -14.70 21.63 14.20
N PRO A 419 -13.59 22.05 14.85
CA PRO A 419 -13.18 21.52 16.15
C PRO A 419 -14.23 21.67 17.27
N ASP A 420 -15.09 22.69 17.18
CA ASP A 420 -16.19 22.91 18.12
C ASP A 420 -17.42 22.01 17.86
N GLY A 421 -17.35 21.14 16.86
CA GLY A 421 -18.41 20.21 16.45
C GLY A 421 -19.45 20.81 15.49
N SER A 422 -19.35 22.09 15.14
CA SER A 422 -20.23 22.72 14.16
C SER A 422 -19.90 22.29 12.73
N PHE A 423 -20.87 22.45 11.83
CA PHE A 423 -20.73 22.13 10.40
C PHE A 423 -20.84 23.39 9.55
N THR A 424 -20.06 23.47 8.49
CA THR A 424 -20.11 24.56 7.51
C THR A 424 -20.02 24.01 6.08
N GLU A 425 -20.77 24.62 5.16
CA GLU A 425 -20.70 24.34 3.74
C GLU A 425 -19.82 25.39 3.06
N LEU A 426 -18.87 24.93 2.24
CA LEU A 426 -17.87 25.77 1.59
C LEU A 426 -17.64 25.29 0.16
N SER A 427 -17.33 26.20 -0.75
CA SER A 427 -16.74 25.83 -2.03
C SER A 427 -15.33 25.25 -1.84
N THR A 428 -14.78 24.57 -2.86
CA THR A 428 -13.40 24.05 -2.80
C THR A 428 -12.40 25.16 -2.55
N THR A 429 -12.61 26.32 -3.17
CA THR A 429 -11.73 27.49 -3.04
C THR A 429 -11.79 28.07 -1.63
N GLU A 430 -12.99 28.26 -1.07
CA GLU A 430 -13.15 28.78 0.28
C GLU A 430 -12.56 27.84 1.33
N LEU A 431 -12.80 26.53 1.19
CA LEU A 431 -12.22 25.53 2.09
C LEU A 431 -10.69 25.52 2.02
N ALA A 432 -10.12 25.60 0.81
CA ALA A 432 -8.67 25.65 0.61
C ALA A 432 -8.03 26.88 1.27
N VAL A 433 -8.63 28.07 1.09
CA VAL A 433 -8.17 29.31 1.72
C VAL A 433 -8.18 29.17 3.24
N ARG A 434 -9.27 28.64 3.81
CA ARG A 434 -9.38 28.43 5.27
C ARG A 434 -8.32 27.47 5.81
N PHE A 435 -8.02 26.38 5.09
CA PHE A 435 -6.93 25.48 5.46
C PHE A 435 -5.56 26.17 5.36
N ALA A 436 -5.29 26.90 4.28
CA ALA A 436 -4.02 27.61 4.08
C ALA A 436 -3.77 28.66 5.18
N ASP A 437 -4.77 29.52 5.46
CA ASP A 437 -4.70 30.53 6.53
C ASP A 437 -4.42 29.90 7.90
N ALA A 438 -5.08 28.77 8.18
CA ALA A 438 -4.89 28.07 9.44
C ALA A 438 -3.50 27.43 9.57
N LEU A 439 -2.98 26.84 8.49
CA LEU A 439 -1.62 26.31 8.44
C LEU A 439 -0.57 27.41 8.63
N LEU A 440 -0.74 28.58 8.02
CA LEU A 440 0.16 29.72 8.22
C LEU A 440 0.17 30.19 9.67
N ARG A 441 -0.99 30.22 10.34
CA ARG A 441 -1.08 30.53 11.78
C ARG A 441 -0.33 29.54 12.66
N GLN A 442 -0.35 28.23 12.31
CA GLN A 442 0.39 27.20 13.04
C GLN A 442 1.92 27.35 12.92
N ILE A 443 2.42 28.04 11.89
CA ILE A 443 3.86 28.31 11.71
C ILE A 443 4.30 29.56 12.49
N GLY A 444 3.40 30.54 12.63
CA GLY A 444 3.68 31.80 13.32
C GLY A 444 3.54 31.76 14.85
N SER A 445 3.00 30.67 15.41
CA SER A 445 2.92 30.37 16.85
C SER A 445 4.13 29.58 17.33
#